data_AF-A0A2P2IWN4-F1
#
_entry.id   AF-A0A2P2IWN4-F1
#
_cell.length_a   1.000
_cell.length_b   1.000
_cell.length_c   1.000
_cell.angle_alpha   90.00
_cell.angle_beta   90.00
_cell.angle_gamma   90.00
#
_symmetry.space_group_name_H-M   'P 1'
#
loop_
_entity.id
_entity.type
_entity.pdbx_description
1 polymer ?
#
loop_
_entity_poly.entity_id
_entity_poly.type
_entity_poly.pdbx_seq_one_letter_code
_entity_poly.pdbx_strand_id
1 'polypeptide(L)' 'MQRVLNRHISTGKSPDVAKWRIEYNDRPNAELIIKSKKNADLVIKSVDF' A
#
# COMPACT_ATOMS: atom_id res chain seq x y z
N MET A 1 -4.12 -3.92 0.75
CA MET A 1 -3.76 -3.27 -0.54
C MET A 1 -4.96 -2.87 -1.40
N GLN A 2 -6.16 -3.41 -1.17
CA GLN A 2 -7.36 -3.06 -1.96
C GLN A 2 -7.62 -1.55 -2.05
N ARG A 3 -7.44 -0.81 -0.95
CA ARG A 3 -7.55 0.66 -0.91
C ARG A 3 -6.63 1.36 -1.93
N VAL A 4 -5.41 0.87 -2.07
CA VAL A 4 -4.42 1.45 -3.01
C VAL A 4 -4.79 1.13 -4.46
N LEU A 5 -5.33 -0.06 -4.72
CA LEU A 5 -5.82 -0.45 -6.04
C LEU A 5 -6.96 0.45 -6.48
N ASN A 6 -7.97 0.61 -5.61
CA ASN A 6 -9.11 1.47 -5.86
C ASN A 6 -8.69 2.92 -6.07
N ARG A 7 -7.69 3.42 -5.31
CA ARG A 7 -7.12 4.77 -5.50
C ARG A 7 -6.45 4.94 -6.87
N HIS A 8 -5.75 3.93 -7.37
CA HIS A 8 -5.12 4.01 -8.69
C HIS A 8 -6.14 3.97 -9.83
N ILE A 9 -7.19 3.17 -9.68
CA ILE A 9 -8.30 3.14 -10.62
C ILE A 9 -9.05 4.49 -10.59
N SER A 10 -9.33 5.04 -9.41
CA SER A 10 -10.04 6.32 -9.25
C SER A 10 -9.25 7.52 -9.78
N THR A 11 -7.92 7.42 -9.86
CA THR A 11 -7.04 8.44 -10.45
C THR A 11 -6.85 8.27 -11.96
N GLY A 12 -7.56 7.32 -12.59
CA GLY A 12 -7.62 7.16 -14.04
C GLY A 12 -6.66 6.14 -14.64
N LYS A 13 -6.00 5.30 -13.82
CA LYS A 13 -5.18 4.20 -14.37
C LYS A 13 -6.06 3.02 -14.73
N SER A 14 -5.69 2.31 -15.80
CA SER A 14 -6.29 1.03 -16.11
C SER A 14 -6.06 0.03 -14.97
N PRO A 15 -7.00 -0.91 -14.72
CA PRO A 15 -6.87 -1.90 -13.65
C PRO A 15 -5.57 -2.71 -13.72
N ASP A 16 -5.11 -3.06 -14.92
CA ASP A 16 -3.89 -3.85 -15.11
C ASP A 16 -2.63 -3.07 -14.71
N VAL A 17 -2.53 -1.79 -15.11
CA VAL A 17 -1.42 -0.91 -14.73
C VAL A 17 -1.45 -0.62 -13.23
N ALA A 18 -2.64 -0.47 -12.66
CA ALA A 18 -2.81 -0.28 -11.22
C ALA A 18 -2.35 -1.52 -10.44
N LYS A 19 -2.70 -2.73 -10.90
CA LYS A 19 -2.25 -4.00 -10.33
C LYS A 19 -0.73 -4.13 -10.39
N TRP A 20 -0.14 -3.86 -11.56
CA TRP A 20 1.32 -3.93 -11.76
C TRP A 20 2.08 -2.97 -10.82
N ARG A 21 1.63 -1.72 -10.67
CA ARG A 21 2.22 -0.78 -9.70
C ARG A 21 2.16 -1.31 -8.28
N ILE A 22 1.04 -1.88 -7.88
CA ILE A 22 0.91 -2.41 -6.52
C ILE A 22 1.86 -3.58 -6.29
N GLU A 23 1.96 -4.47 -7.26
CA GLU A 23 2.70 -5.72 -7.12
C GLU A 23 4.22 -5.49 -7.11
N TYR A 24 4.71 -4.58 -7.94
CA TYR A 24 6.14 -4.34 -8.12
C TYR A 24 6.68 -3.08 -7.45
N ASN A 25 5.83 -2.20 -6.92
CA ASN A 25 6.24 -0.96 -6.27
C ASN A 25 5.64 -0.80 -4.87
N ASP A 26 4.33 -0.60 -4.76
CA ASP A 26 3.72 -0.26 -3.47
C ASP A 26 3.86 -1.40 -2.43
N ARG A 27 3.73 -2.67 -2.84
CA ARG A 27 3.87 -3.82 -1.94
C ARG A 27 5.31 -3.98 -1.43
N PRO A 28 6.35 -4.08 -2.28
CA PRO A 28 7.73 -4.14 -1.81
C PRO A 28 8.10 -2.97 -0.89
N ASN A 29 7.64 -1.76 -1.20
CA ASN A 29 7.88 -0.60 -0.35
C ASN A 29 7.18 -0.72 1.00
N ALA A 30 5.93 -1.19 1.03
CA ALA A 30 5.21 -1.42 2.28
C ALA A 30 5.89 -2.48 3.15
N GLU A 31 6.43 -3.54 2.54
CA GLU A 31 7.20 -4.58 3.24
C GLU A 31 8.54 -4.07 3.79
N LEU A 32 9.16 -3.09 3.15
CA LEU A 32 10.34 -2.42 3.70
C LEU A 32 9.96 -1.51 4.88
N ILE A 33 8.90 -0.72 4.73
CA ILE A 33 8.43 0.20 5.79
C ILE A 33 7.98 -0.58 7.03
N ILE A 34 7.32 -1.73 6.88
CA ILE A 34 6.84 -2.47 8.05
C ILE A 34 7.98 -3.01 8.93
N LYS A 35 9.17 -3.23 8.35
CA LYS A 35 10.38 -3.66 9.09
C LYS A 35 10.91 -2.56 10.01
N SER A 36 10.72 -1.28 9.67
CA SER A 36 11.18 -0.15 10.51
C SER A 36 10.23 0.17 11.67
N LYS A 37 9.04 -0.46 11.72
CA LYS A 37 8.05 -0.26 12.79
C LYS A 37 8.62 -0.43 14.20
N LYS A 38 9.61 -1.31 14.40
CA LYS A 38 10.24 -1.57 15.70
C LYS A 38 10.99 -0.36 16.28
N ASN A 39 11.30 0.63 15.46
CA ASN A 39 12.02 1.84 15.87
C ASN A 39 11.06 2.96 16.33
N ALA A 40 9.74 2.75 16.31
CA ALA A 40 8.76 3.76 16.65
C ALA A 40 8.33 3.66 18.12
N ASP A 41 8.18 4.80 18.79
CA ASP A 41 7.71 4.86 20.18
C ASP A 41 6.23 4.46 20.32
N LEU A 42 5.42 4.76 19.28
CA LEU A 42 4.01 4.45 19.22
C LEU A 42 3.64 3.93 17.83
N VAL A 43 2.82 2.88 17.78
CA VAL A 43 2.28 2.36 16.53
C VAL A 43 0.76 2.32 16.56
N ILE A 44 0.14 3.16 15.75
CA ILE A 44 -1.31 3.19 15.54
C ILE A 44 -1.66 2.14 14.48
N LYS A 45 -2.53 1.19 14.84
CA LYS A 45 -2.98 0.14 13.92
C LYS A 45 -4.06 0.69 12.99
N SER A 46 -4.00 0.31 11.72
CA SER A 46 -5.15 0.49 10.83
C SER A 46 -6.28 -0.41 11.32
N VAL A 47 -7.46 0.13 11.48
CA VAL A 47 -8.71 -0.62 11.69
C VAL A 47 -9.44 -0.68 10.36
N ASP A 48 -9.98 -1.85 10.03
CA ASP A 48 -10.95 -1.98 8.93
C ASP A 48 -12.30 -1.48 9.46
N PHE A 49 -12.97 -0.63 8.69
CA PHE A 49 -14.31 -0.11 8.97
C PHE A 49 -15.34 -0.85 8.12
#